data_AF-A0A1Q7M923-F1
#
_entry.id   AF-A0A1Q7M923-F1
#
_cell.length_a   1.000
_cell.length_b   1.000
_cell.length_c   1.000
_cell.angle_alpha   90.00
_cell.angle_beta   90.00
_cell.angle_gamma   90.00
#
_symmetry.space_group_name_H-M   'P 1'
#
loop_
_entity.id
_entity.type
_entity.pdbx_description
1 polymer ?
#
loop_
_entity_poly.entity_id
_entity_poly.type
_entity_poly.pdbx_seq_one_letter_code
_entity_poly.pdbx_strand_id
1 'polypeptide(L)'
;MGKTVISTSAQVARRLAVTKQHLAGKLPAKATREHILSVVRDLTFVQWDPIGVVAPSHMLSLWSRVGNFPLSDLEGLLWNQKGLFLHWVNFAASILLTEDYPLYYSMMRRYPELGVGVSNEI
;
A
#
# COMPACT_ATOMS: atom_id res chain seq x y z
N MET A 1 13.72 29.36 -18.41
CA MET A 1 14.32 28.79 -17.18
C MET A 1 14.90 27.42 -17.52
N GLY A 2 16.20 27.22 -17.37
CA GLY A 2 16.84 25.92 -17.62
C GLY A 2 16.40 24.90 -16.56
N LYS A 3 16.01 23.70 -16.99
CA LYS A 3 15.54 22.62 -16.10
C LYS A 3 16.75 22.08 -15.32
N THR A 4 16.74 22.18 -14.00
CA THR A 4 17.78 21.57 -13.17
C THR A 4 17.74 20.05 -13.31
N VAL A 5 18.81 19.46 -13.82
CA VAL A 5 18.93 18.01 -13.94
C VAL A 5 19.46 17.46 -12.62
N ILE A 6 18.63 16.69 -11.93
CA ILE A 6 19.05 15.93 -10.74
C ILE A 6 19.63 14.60 -11.24
N SER A 7 20.88 14.30 -10.87
CA SER A 7 21.54 13.03 -11.18
C SER A 7 21.87 12.25 -9.90
N THR A 8 21.90 10.92 -9.98
CA THR A 8 22.27 10.04 -8.88
C THR A 8 22.85 8.73 -9.40
N SER A 9 23.55 7.98 -8.56
CA SER A 9 24.07 6.65 -8.92
C SER A 9 22.99 5.57 -8.74
N ALA A 10 23.10 4.46 -9.49
CA ALA A 10 22.19 3.33 -9.35
C ALA A 10 22.19 2.72 -7.93
N GLN A 11 23.32 2.81 -7.22
CA GLN A 11 23.43 2.34 -5.83
C GLN A 11 22.60 3.20 -4.88
N VAL A 12 22.65 4.53 -5.03
CA VAL A 12 21.86 5.47 -4.21
C VAL A 12 20.37 5.31 -4.52
N ALA A 13 20.00 5.18 -5.80
CA ALA A 13 18.62 4.93 -6.21
C ALA A 13 18.04 3.65 -5.58
N ARG A 14 18.79 2.54 -5.59
CA ARG A 14 18.37 1.29 -4.94
C ARG A 14 18.19 1.43 -3.43
N ARG A 15 19.15 2.09 -2.76
CA ARG A 15 19.03 2.35 -1.31
C ARG A 15 17.79 3.19 -1.01
N LEU A 16 17.55 4.24 -1.80
CA LEU A 16 16.36 5.07 -1.66
C LEU A 16 15.08 4.24 -1.83
N ALA A 17 15.00 3.39 -2.85
CA ALA A 17 13.84 2.54 -3.10
C ALA A 17 13.56 1.57 -1.92
N VAL A 18 14.60 0.93 -1.35
CA VAL A 18 14.46 0.02 -0.20
C VAL A 18 14.06 0.78 1.06
N THR A 19 14.70 1.94 1.33
CA THR A 19 14.38 2.78 2.49
C THR A 19 12.95 3.30 2.43
N LYS A 20 12.48 3.77 1.26
CA LYS A 20 11.12 4.28 1.08
C LYS A 20 10.04 3.19 1.16
N GLN A 21 10.42 1.93 1.00
CA GLN A 21 9.53 0.80 1.24
C GLN A 21 9.55 0.31 2.70
N HIS A 22 10.24 1.01 3.61
CA HIS A 22 10.38 0.64 5.03
C HIS A 22 11.06 -0.72 5.23
N LEU A 23 11.93 -1.12 4.30
CA LEU A 23 12.67 -2.40 4.33
C LEU A 23 14.12 -2.24 4.81
N ALA A 24 14.54 -1.03 5.14
CA ALA A 24 15.85 -0.74 5.69
C ALA A 24 15.73 0.20 6.89
N GLY A 25 16.67 0.06 7.83
CA GLY A 25 16.70 0.85 9.07
C GLY A 25 16.20 0.07 10.27
N LYS A 26 16.04 0.78 11.39
CA LYS A 26 15.59 0.19 12.65
C LYS A 26 14.05 0.19 12.68
N LEU A 27 13.47 -0.98 12.93
CA LEU A 27 12.03 -1.11 13.19
C LEU A 27 11.65 -0.39 14.49
N PRO A 28 10.39 0.08 14.61
CA PRO A 28 9.91 0.63 15.88
C PRO A 28 9.99 -0.44 16.97
N ALA A 29 10.30 -0.02 18.21
CA ALA A 29 10.37 -0.95 19.35
C ALA A 29 9.00 -1.60 19.64
N LYS A 30 7.92 -0.87 19.35
CA LYS A 30 6.55 -1.35 19.40
C LYS A 30 5.80 -0.75 18.21
N ALA A 31 5.28 -1.59 17.33
CA ALA A 31 4.46 -1.14 16.21
C ALA A 31 3.15 -0.54 16.75
N THR A 32 2.65 0.48 16.05
CA THR A 32 1.36 1.12 16.34
C THR A 32 0.56 1.26 15.05
N ARG A 33 -0.73 1.61 15.17
CA ARG A 33 -1.60 1.91 14.03
C ARG A 33 -1.03 3.00 13.13
N GLU A 34 -0.36 4.00 13.70
CA GLU A 34 0.27 5.10 12.95
C GLU A 34 1.43 4.61 12.08
N HIS A 35 2.18 3.61 12.55
CA HIS A 35 3.23 2.98 11.74
C HIS A 35 2.63 2.21 10.55
N ILE A 36 1.52 1.49 10.76
CA ILE A 36 0.79 0.81 9.67
C ILE A 36 0.32 1.84 8.64
N LEU A 37 -0.33 2.92 9.09
CA LEU A 37 -0.78 4.01 8.22
C LEU A 37 0.39 4.66 7.46
N SER A 38 1.53 4.89 8.13
CA SER A 38 2.72 5.44 7.49
C SER A 38 3.28 4.54 6.40
N VAL A 39 3.27 3.22 6.61
CA VAL A 39 3.72 2.25 5.59
C VAL A 39 2.78 2.25 4.40
N VAL A 40 1.47 2.18 4.61
CA VAL A 40 0.50 2.20 3.50
C VAL A 40 0.59 3.52 2.72
N ARG A 41 0.86 4.64 3.40
CA ARG A 41 1.11 5.95 2.77
C ARG A 41 2.27 5.93 1.80
N ASP A 42 3.43 5.47 2.26
CA ASP A 42 4.65 5.48 1.44
C ASP A 42 4.60 4.42 0.33
N LEU A 43 3.89 3.31 0.54
CA LEU A 43 3.69 2.28 -0.47
C LEU A 43 2.55 2.60 -1.45
N THR A 44 1.69 3.57 -1.14
CA THR A 44 0.43 3.91 -1.83
C THR A 44 -0.67 2.85 -1.75
N PHE A 45 -0.32 1.56 -1.67
CA PHE A 45 -1.25 0.47 -1.37
C PHE A 45 -0.51 -0.78 -0.86
N VAL A 46 -1.24 -1.69 -0.22
CA VAL A 46 -0.78 -3.04 0.10
C VAL A 46 -1.78 -4.04 -0.47
N GLN A 47 -1.34 -4.99 -1.29
CA GLN A 47 -2.25 -6.00 -1.85
C GLN A 47 -2.92 -6.81 -0.74
N TRP A 48 -4.25 -6.90 -0.76
CA TRP A 48 -5.03 -7.76 0.11
C TRP A 48 -5.07 -9.16 -0.48
N ASP A 49 -4.26 -10.04 0.09
CA ASP A 49 -4.27 -11.46 -0.23
C ASP A 49 -4.51 -12.26 1.07
N PRO A 50 -5.72 -12.80 1.27
CA PRO A 50 -6.12 -13.46 2.50
C PRO A 50 -5.69 -14.94 2.57
N ILE A 51 -5.11 -15.50 1.50
CA ILE A 51 -4.69 -16.90 1.50
C ILE A 51 -3.48 -17.05 2.43
N GLY A 52 -3.60 -17.91 3.44
CA GLY A 52 -2.56 -18.10 4.46
C GLY A 52 -2.28 -19.57 4.74
N VAL A 53 -1.14 -20.07 4.24
CA VAL A 53 -0.56 -21.36 4.70
C VAL A 53 0.25 -21.14 5.99
N VAL A 54 0.98 -20.02 6.07
CA VAL A 54 1.71 -19.59 7.28
C VAL A 54 1.01 -18.39 7.91
N ALA A 55 0.81 -17.34 7.11
CA ALA A 55 0.00 -16.17 7.41
C ALA A 55 -0.42 -15.52 6.09
N PRO A 56 -1.48 -14.70 6.05
CA PRO A 56 -1.85 -13.94 4.86
C PRO A 56 -0.72 -13.03 4.36
N SER A 57 -0.54 -12.92 3.03
CA SER A 57 0.60 -12.19 2.43
C SER A 57 0.66 -10.71 2.83
N HIS A 58 -0.51 -10.07 3.02
CA HIS A 58 -0.60 -8.68 3.47
C HIS A 58 -0.10 -8.50 4.92
N MET A 59 -0.32 -9.49 5.78
CA MET A 59 0.19 -9.50 7.15
C MET A 59 1.72 -9.61 7.17
N LEU A 60 2.27 -10.55 6.38
CA LEU A 60 3.72 -10.72 6.25
C LEU A 60 4.39 -9.46 5.67
N SER A 61 3.73 -8.82 4.70
CA SER A 61 4.21 -7.59 4.08
C SER A 61 4.29 -6.44 5.08
N LEU A 62 3.26 -6.22 5.89
CA LEU A 62 3.27 -5.19 6.93
C LEU A 62 4.28 -5.54 8.05
N TRP A 63 4.32 -6.80 8.48
CA TRP A 63 5.21 -7.24 9.57
C TRP A 63 6.68 -7.00 9.23
N SER A 64 7.08 -7.24 7.97
CA SER A 64 8.45 -7.00 7.51
C SER A 64 8.88 -5.52 7.57
N ARG A 65 7.93 -4.60 7.73
CA ARG A 65 8.15 -3.14 7.68
C ARG A 65 7.96 -2.44 9.02
N VAL A 66 7.07 -2.95 9.87
CA VAL A 66 6.79 -2.34 11.19
C VAL A 66 7.12 -3.26 12.36
N GLY A 67 7.48 -4.52 12.10
CA GLY A 67 7.69 -5.53 13.13
C GLY A 67 6.38 -6.07 13.70
N ASN A 68 6.42 -6.54 14.94
CA ASN A 68 5.27 -7.17 15.59
C ASN A 68 4.17 -6.14 15.88
N PHE A 69 2.99 -6.33 15.27
CA PHE A 69 1.76 -5.59 15.53
C PHE A 69 0.61 -6.58 15.75
N PRO A 70 -0.38 -6.26 16.61
CA PRO A 70 -1.54 -7.12 16.79
C PRO A 70 -2.50 -6.98 15.60
N LEU A 71 -3.10 -8.09 15.16
CA LEU A 71 -4.06 -8.09 14.05
C LEU A 71 -5.23 -7.11 14.27
N SER A 72 -5.67 -6.95 15.52
CA SER A 72 -6.71 -5.99 15.92
C SER A 72 -6.38 -4.53 15.58
N ASP A 73 -5.10 -4.18 15.44
CA ASP A 73 -4.70 -2.84 15.02
C ASP A 73 -4.99 -2.63 13.53
N LEU A 74 -4.70 -3.62 12.68
CA LEU A 74 -5.02 -3.57 11.26
C LEU A 74 -6.53 -3.64 11.02
N GLU A 75 -7.22 -4.58 11.66
CA GLU A 75 -8.69 -4.71 11.57
C GLU A 75 -9.40 -3.46 12.08
N GLY A 76 -8.90 -2.85 13.16
CA GLY A 76 -9.40 -1.58 13.65
C GLY A 76 -9.32 -0.50 12.57
N LEU A 77 -8.18 -0.38 11.90
CA LEU A 77 -7.97 0.61 10.85
C LEU A 77 -8.89 0.41 9.64
N LEU A 78 -9.18 -0.84 9.27
CA LEU A 78 -10.05 -1.17 8.13
C LEU A 78 -11.53 -1.01 8.44
N TRP A 79 -11.97 -1.52 9.59
CA TRP A 79 -13.39 -1.75 9.86
C TRP A 79 -13.98 -0.76 10.85
N ASN A 80 -13.20 -0.32 11.83
CA ASN A 80 -13.68 0.52 12.93
C ASN A 80 -13.36 2.00 12.70
N GLN A 81 -12.06 2.35 12.69
CA GLN A 81 -11.60 3.72 12.48
C GLN A 81 -11.70 4.17 11.02
N LYS A 82 -11.73 3.21 10.08
CA LYS A 82 -11.77 3.47 8.64
C LYS A 82 -10.65 4.40 8.18
N GLY A 83 -9.45 4.26 8.78
CA GLY A 83 -8.23 4.91 8.29
C GLY A 83 -7.68 4.21 7.04
N LEU A 84 -8.08 2.95 6.84
CA LEU A 84 -7.82 2.15 5.65
C LEU A 84 -9.14 1.68 5.05
N PHE A 85 -9.15 1.42 3.75
CA PHE A 85 -10.27 0.79 3.06
C PHE A 85 -9.77 -0.19 2.00
N LEU A 86 -10.68 -1.04 1.51
CA LEU A 86 -10.39 -1.97 0.42
C LEU A 86 -10.95 -1.46 -0.90
N HIS A 87 -10.13 -1.52 -1.95
CA HIS A 87 -10.55 -1.25 -3.32
C HIS A 87 -9.76 -2.09 -4.32
N TRP A 88 -10.32 -2.22 -5.52
CA TRP A 88 -9.66 -2.88 -6.64
C TRP A 88 -8.80 -1.87 -7.40
N VAL A 89 -7.48 -2.00 -7.29
CA VAL A 89 -6.51 -1.15 -8.00
C VAL A 89 -5.42 -2.02 -8.61
N ASN A 90 -4.86 -1.61 -9.75
CA ASN A 90 -3.78 -2.34 -10.42
C ASN A 90 -4.04 -3.86 -10.54
N PHE A 91 -5.28 -4.24 -10.89
CA PHE A 91 -5.72 -5.63 -11.08
C PHE A 91 -5.70 -6.50 -9.81
N ALA A 92 -5.74 -5.89 -8.61
CA ALA A 92 -5.81 -6.62 -7.35
C ALA A 92 -6.65 -5.91 -6.28
N ALA A 93 -7.25 -6.69 -5.39
CA ALA A 93 -7.78 -6.17 -4.14
C ALA A 93 -6.62 -5.60 -3.31
N SER A 94 -6.76 -4.37 -2.84
CA SER A 94 -5.71 -3.66 -2.12
C SER A 94 -6.26 -2.91 -0.92
N ILE A 95 -5.43 -2.77 0.10
CA ILE A 95 -5.56 -1.91 1.26
C ILE A 95 -4.99 -0.55 0.90
N LEU A 96 -5.80 0.50 1.05
CA LEU A 96 -5.43 1.87 0.71
C LEU A 96 -5.78 2.80 1.86
N LEU A 97 -5.17 3.98 1.88
CA LEU A 97 -5.52 5.02 2.83
C LEU A 97 -6.84 5.68 2.46
N THR A 98 -7.70 5.85 3.45
CA THR A 98 -8.98 6.56 3.25
C THR A 98 -8.77 8.03 2.85
N GLU A 99 -7.65 8.66 3.20
CA GLU A 99 -7.35 10.03 2.76
C GLU A 99 -7.17 10.14 1.24
N ASP A 100 -6.78 9.05 0.57
CA ASP A 100 -6.66 8.97 -0.88
C ASP A 100 -7.98 8.57 -1.56
N TYR A 101 -9.06 8.36 -0.80
CA TYR A 101 -10.37 7.99 -1.33
C TYR A 101 -10.86 8.91 -2.47
N PRO A 102 -10.69 10.25 -2.43
CA PRO A 102 -11.08 11.11 -3.55
C PRO A 102 -10.42 10.76 -4.89
N LEU A 103 -9.18 10.26 -4.87
CA LEU A 103 -8.47 9.81 -6.07
C LEU A 103 -9.16 8.58 -6.68
N TYR A 104 -9.49 7.61 -5.83
CA TYR A 104 -10.15 6.37 -6.25
C TYR A 104 -11.64 6.54 -6.54
N TYR A 105 -12.32 7.46 -5.87
CA TYR A 105 -13.73 7.77 -6.11
C TYR A 105 -13.97 8.25 -7.55
N SER A 106 -13.07 9.07 -8.08
CA SER A 106 -13.11 9.48 -9.49
C SER A 106 -13.02 8.29 -10.44
N MET A 107 -12.14 7.32 -10.14
CA MET A 107 -12.02 6.08 -10.91
C MET A 107 -13.29 5.21 -10.82
N MET A 108 -13.85 5.06 -9.61
CA MET A 108 -15.10 4.32 -9.36
C MET A 108 -16.28 4.92 -10.14
N ARG A 109 -16.41 6.26 -10.18
CA ARG A 109 -17.49 6.92 -10.93
C ARG A 109 -17.41 6.72 -12.44
N ARG A 110 -16.21 6.46 -12.96
CA ARG A 110 -15.97 6.19 -14.37
C ARG A 110 -16.06 4.70 -14.70
N TYR A 111 -16.43 3.84 -13.75
CA TYR A 111 -16.66 2.43 -14.04
C TYR A 111 -18.00 2.27 -14.78
N PRO A 112 -18.06 1.50 -15.89
CA PRO A 112 -17.05 0.56 -16.41
C PRO A 112 -16.15 1.14 -17.52
N GLU A 113 -16.17 2.45 -17.77
CA GLU A 113 -15.51 3.11 -18.91
C GLU A 113 -13.97 2.99 -18.93
N LEU A 114 -13.34 2.61 -17.81
CA LEU A 114 -11.93 2.25 -17.70
C LEU A 114 -11.70 0.72 -17.69
N GLY A 115 -12.65 -0.02 -18.26
CA GLY A 115 -12.71 -1.47 -18.29
C GLY A 115 -11.39 -2.11 -18.67
N VAL A 116 -10.83 -2.83 -17.70
CA VAL A 116 -10.01 -3.99 -17.98
C VAL A 116 -10.89 -4.99 -18.72
N GLY A 117 -10.72 -5.07 -20.04
CA GLY A 117 -11.19 -6.19 -20.86
C GLY A 117 -12.70 -6.30 -21.04
N VAL A 118 -13.28 -5.46 -21.90
CA VAL A 118 -14.35 -5.94 -22.79
C VAL A 118 -13.75 -6.03 -24.20
N SER A 119 -12.90 -7.03 -24.42
CA SER A 119 -12.67 -7.55 -25.77
C SER A 119 -13.89 -8.39 -26.13
N ASN A 120 -14.87 -7.75 -26.76
CA ASN A 120 -15.96 -8.41 -27.46
C ASN A 120 -15.40 -9.04 -28.76
N GLU A 121 -14.58 -10.09 -28.65
CA GLU A 121 -14.28 -11.02 -29.74
C GLU A 121 -13.96 -12.41 -29.13
N ILE A 122 -14.98 -13.27 -29.09
CA ILE A 122 -15.08 -14.68 -29.57
C ILE A 122 -16.54 -15.11 -29.37
#